data_AF-A0A9E1HIT3-F1
#
_entry.id   AF-A0A9E1HIT3-F1
#
_cell.length_a   1.000
_cell.length_b   1.000
_cell.length_c   1.000
_cell.angle_alpha   90.00
_cell.angle_beta   90.00
_cell.angle_gamma   90.00
#
_symmetry.space_group_name_H-M   'P 1'
#
loop_
_entity.id
_entity.type
_entity.pdbx_description
1 polymer ?
#
loop_
_entity_poly.entity_id
_entity_poly.type
_entity_poly.pdbx_seq_one_letter_code
_entity_poly.pdbx_strand_id
1 'polypeptide(L)'
;MAKEKKTYWKSALLGLLAIACYFVFSYLEEVPLLLLGIDTSTLSTTVKTIYLLVYQVLLLGLIIYILKDSFLKDMKDIKKNHEKYFKTYFKYWFLLLGLMFLSNSIILLIMKFVGTGTSLPENEELIRSNFQIAPIYVYLSSVLIAPIMEELIFRRGIRNIIKNNTLFILVSGFIFGGLHVFLAGMQTP
;
A
#
# COMPACT_ATOMS: atom_id res chain seq x y z
N MET A 1 28.18 -1.69 -20.33
CA MET A 1 28.39 -0.54 -19.43
C MET A 1 27.44 0.66 -19.68
N ALA A 2 27.60 1.48 -20.74
CA ALA A 2 26.76 2.69 -20.91
C ALA A 2 25.25 2.40 -21.14
N LYS A 3 24.92 1.36 -21.91
CA LYS A 3 23.54 0.92 -22.18
C LYS A 3 22.85 0.35 -20.93
N GLU A 4 23.57 -0.43 -20.13
CA GLU A 4 23.07 -0.99 -18.86
C GLU A 4 22.83 0.12 -17.83
N LYS A 5 23.75 1.09 -17.74
CA LYS A 5 23.58 2.27 -16.88
C LYS A 5 22.35 3.09 -17.30
N LYS A 6 22.14 3.31 -18.60
CA LYS A 6 20.96 4.01 -19.14
C LYS A 6 19.64 3.28 -18.82
N THR A 7 19.63 1.96 -18.94
CA THR A 7 18.46 1.13 -18.58
C THR A 7 18.16 1.17 -17.08
N TYR A 8 19.21 1.17 -16.23
CA TYR A 8 19.06 1.33 -14.79
C TYR A 8 18.42 2.68 -14.43
N TRP A 9 18.97 3.79 -14.92
CA TRP A 9 18.45 5.13 -14.60
C TRP A 9 17.00 5.30 -15.03
N LYS A 10 16.61 4.76 -16.19
CA LYS A 10 15.21 4.72 -16.62
C LYS A 10 14.33 3.98 -15.61
N SER A 11 14.76 2.80 -15.16
CA SER A 11 14.01 2.00 -14.17
C SER A 11 13.89 2.74 -12.84
N ALA A 12 14.99 3.28 -12.32
CA ALA A 12 15.00 4.04 -11.07
C ALA A 12 14.09 5.28 -11.14
N LEU A 13 14.13 6.02 -12.26
CA LEU A 13 13.26 7.17 -12.48
C LEU A 13 11.78 6.79 -12.49
N LEU A 14 11.41 5.69 -13.16
CA LEU A 14 10.02 5.20 -13.15
C LEU A 14 9.57 4.75 -11.76
N GLY A 15 10.47 4.13 -10.99
CA GLY A 15 10.18 3.77 -9.59
C GLY A 15 9.95 5.00 -8.72
N LEU A 16 10.82 6.01 -8.83
CA LEU A 16 10.69 7.26 -8.10
C LEU A 16 9.44 8.05 -8.52
N LEU A 17 9.14 8.08 -9.82
CA LEU A 17 7.92 8.71 -10.35
C LEU A 17 6.66 8.03 -9.82
N ALA A 18 6.61 6.69 -9.81
CA ALA A 18 5.46 5.97 -9.26
C ALA A 18 5.23 6.29 -7.78
N ILE A 19 6.31 6.27 -6.97
CA ILE A 19 6.24 6.63 -5.54
C ILE A 19 5.78 8.08 -5.36
N ALA A 20 6.37 9.02 -6.10
CA ALA A 20 5.99 10.43 -6.04
C ALA A 20 4.54 10.66 -6.45
N CYS A 21 4.09 10.05 -7.56
CA CYS A 21 2.70 10.11 -8.00
C CYS A 21 1.76 9.57 -6.93
N TYR A 22 2.05 8.41 -6.33
CA TYR A 22 1.22 7.88 -5.26
C TYR A 22 1.02 8.89 -4.12
N PHE A 23 2.10 9.41 -3.55
CA PHE A 23 1.97 10.36 -2.45
C PHE A 23 1.29 11.67 -2.86
N VAL A 24 1.66 12.25 -4.01
CA VAL A 24 1.07 13.50 -4.47
C VAL A 24 -0.43 13.34 -4.72
N PHE A 25 -0.83 12.32 -5.48
CA PHE A 25 -2.24 12.11 -5.79
C PHE A 25 -3.06 11.69 -4.56
N SER A 26 -2.49 10.98 -3.58
CA SER A 26 -3.21 10.71 -2.33
C SER A 26 -3.62 11.99 -1.58
N TYR A 27 -2.83 13.07 -1.66
CA TYR A 27 -3.21 14.38 -1.07
C TYR A 27 -4.12 15.24 -1.96
N LEU A 28 -4.30 14.88 -3.23
CA LEU A 28 -5.10 15.65 -4.18
C LEU A 28 -6.49 15.07 -4.42
N GLU A 29 -6.92 14.09 -3.62
CA GLU A 29 -8.19 13.39 -3.84
C GLU A 29 -9.42 14.30 -3.74
N GLU A 30 -9.39 15.38 -2.97
CA GLU A 30 -10.52 16.31 -2.85
C GLU A 30 -10.52 17.39 -3.95
N VAL A 31 -9.37 17.64 -4.60
CA VAL A 31 -9.19 18.75 -5.54
C VAL A 31 -10.16 18.71 -6.73
N PRO A 32 -10.44 17.55 -7.37
CA PRO A 32 -11.42 17.50 -8.45
C PRO A 32 -12.82 17.96 -8.04
N LEU A 33 -13.27 17.62 -6.82
CA LEU A 33 -14.57 18.04 -6.30
C LEU A 33 -14.60 19.54 -6.04
N LEU A 34 -13.53 20.08 -5.44
CA LEU A 34 -13.36 21.51 -5.20
C LEU A 34 -13.37 22.32 -6.50
N LEU A 35 -12.67 21.85 -7.53
CA LEU A 35 -12.63 22.51 -8.85
C LEU A 35 -13.99 22.53 -9.54
N LEU A 36 -14.86 21.55 -9.26
CA LEU A 36 -16.25 21.52 -9.75
C LEU A 36 -17.21 22.33 -8.87
N GLY A 37 -16.72 22.96 -7.79
CA GLY A 37 -17.54 23.72 -6.85
C GLY A 37 -18.44 22.84 -5.98
N ILE A 38 -18.12 21.55 -5.83
CA ILE A 38 -18.91 20.60 -5.05
C ILE A 38 -18.43 20.64 -3.60
N ASP A 39 -19.32 20.97 -2.67
CA ASP A 39 -19.03 20.95 -1.24
C ASP A 39 -19.05 19.51 -0.71
N THR A 40 -17.86 19.01 -0.33
CA THR A 40 -17.65 17.64 0.16
C THR A 40 -18.41 17.36 1.46
N SER A 41 -18.71 18.38 2.26
CA SER A 41 -19.44 18.23 3.53
C SER A 41 -20.93 17.93 3.33
N THR A 42 -21.47 18.28 2.15
CA THR A 42 -22.89 18.09 1.82
C THR A 42 -23.17 16.80 1.04
N LEU A 43 -22.11 16.11 0.58
CA LEU A 43 -22.24 14.88 -0.20
C LEU A 43 -22.71 13.73 0.69
N SER A 44 -23.65 12.93 0.17
CA SER A 44 -24.04 11.71 0.84
C SER A 44 -22.87 10.72 0.88
N THR A 45 -22.80 9.93 1.95
CA THR A 45 -21.75 8.93 2.16
C THR A 45 -21.61 7.99 0.97
N THR A 46 -22.72 7.59 0.34
CA THR A 46 -22.70 6.72 -0.85
C THR A 46 -21.99 7.36 -2.04
N VAL A 47 -22.25 8.64 -2.32
CA VAL A 47 -21.61 9.36 -3.44
C VAL A 47 -20.13 9.57 -3.15
N LYS A 48 -19.77 9.98 -1.93
CA LYS A 48 -18.37 10.11 -1.51
C LYS A 48 -17.62 8.78 -1.66
N THR A 49 -18.25 7.68 -1.24
CA THR A 49 -17.67 6.33 -1.32
C THR A 49 -17.42 5.90 -2.76
N ILE A 50 -18.39 6.11 -3.67
CA ILE A 50 -18.23 5.78 -5.09
C ILE A 50 -17.12 6.62 -5.71
N TYR A 51 -17.09 7.92 -5.39
CA TYR A 51 -16.04 8.83 -5.85
C TYR A 51 -14.65 8.35 -5.42
N LEU A 52 -14.46 8.04 -4.13
CA LEU A 52 -13.17 7.57 -3.60
C LEU A 52 -12.74 6.25 -4.25
N LEU A 53 -13.68 5.32 -4.47
CA LEU A 53 -13.37 4.06 -5.15
C LEU A 53 -12.90 4.30 -6.59
N VAL A 54 -13.59 5.16 -7.34
CA VAL A 54 -13.21 5.51 -8.72
C VAL A 54 -11.84 6.19 -8.71
N TYR A 55 -11.60 7.12 -7.79
CA TYR A 55 -10.32 7.80 -7.64
C TYR A 55 -9.17 6.82 -7.40
N GLN A 56 -9.34 5.88 -6.46
CA GLN A 56 -8.36 4.85 -6.15
C GLN A 56 -8.08 3.92 -7.35
N VAL A 57 -9.12 3.52 -8.10
CA VAL A 57 -8.95 2.70 -9.31
C VAL A 57 -8.19 3.46 -10.40
N LEU A 58 -8.50 4.75 -10.60
CA LEU A 58 -7.79 5.59 -11.56
C LEU A 58 -6.31 5.78 -11.16
N LEU A 59 -6.04 6.03 -9.88
CA LEU A 59 -4.68 6.12 -9.36
C LEU A 59 -3.92 4.80 -9.53
N LEU A 60 -4.54 3.67 -9.20
CA LEU A 60 -3.96 2.35 -9.43
C LEU A 60 -3.65 2.12 -10.93
N GLY A 61 -4.58 2.49 -11.81
CA GLY A 61 -4.40 2.44 -13.26
C GLY A 61 -3.22 3.29 -13.73
N LEU A 62 -3.06 4.51 -13.19
CA LEU A 62 -1.94 5.41 -13.48
C LEU A 62 -0.61 4.79 -13.02
N ILE A 63 -0.54 4.23 -11.81
CA ILE A 63 0.68 3.58 -11.30
C ILE A 63 1.04 2.35 -12.14
N ILE A 64 0.06 1.51 -12.48
CA ILE A 64 0.27 0.36 -13.38
C ILE A 64 0.77 0.84 -14.75
N TYR A 65 0.25 1.95 -15.27
CA TYR A 65 0.70 2.52 -16.53
C TYR A 65 2.17 2.99 -16.48
N ILE A 66 2.56 3.70 -15.40
CA ILE A 66 3.95 4.13 -15.17
C ILE A 66 4.90 2.92 -15.12
N LEU A 67 4.48 1.84 -14.47
CA LEU A 67 5.28 0.62 -14.25
C LEU A 67 4.99 -0.51 -15.25
N LYS A 68 4.28 -0.23 -16.36
CA LYS A 68 3.65 -1.24 -17.24
C LYS A 68 4.59 -2.33 -17.72
N ASP A 69 5.81 -1.97 -18.12
CA ASP A 69 6.76 -2.91 -18.72
C ASP A 69 7.19 -3.97 -17.69
N SER A 70 7.35 -3.55 -16.43
CA SER A 70 7.71 -4.44 -15.33
C SER A 70 6.49 -5.24 -14.87
N PHE A 71 5.34 -4.56 -14.70
CA PHE A 71 4.10 -5.19 -14.27
C PHE A 71 3.65 -6.32 -15.22
N LEU A 72 3.64 -6.08 -16.53
CA LEU A 72 3.27 -7.09 -17.52
C LEU A 72 4.24 -8.27 -17.54
N LYS A 73 5.53 -8.03 -17.29
CA LYS A 73 6.53 -9.09 -17.19
C LYS A 73 6.27 -9.96 -15.95
N ASP A 74 6.04 -9.35 -14.81
CA ASP A 74 5.75 -10.04 -13.55
C ASP A 74 4.44 -10.84 -13.65
N MET A 75 3.41 -10.28 -14.29
CA MET A 75 2.14 -10.99 -14.49
C MET A 75 2.28 -12.22 -15.38
N LYS A 76 3.09 -12.15 -16.45
CA LYS A 76 3.39 -13.32 -17.27
C LYS A 76 4.14 -14.39 -16.49
N ASP A 77 5.08 -13.98 -15.65
CA ASP A 77 5.87 -14.89 -14.82
C ASP A 77 5.02 -15.58 -13.74
N ILE A 78 4.20 -14.80 -13.01
CA ILE A 78 3.25 -15.32 -12.03
C ILE A 78 2.28 -16.28 -12.70
N LYS A 79 1.69 -15.92 -13.86
CA LYS A 79 0.77 -16.83 -14.56
C LYS A 79 1.43 -18.17 -14.91
N LYS A 80 2.71 -18.16 -15.29
CA LYS A 80 3.46 -19.37 -15.63
C LYS A 80 3.84 -20.20 -14.39
N ASN A 81 4.17 -19.55 -13.28
CA ASN A 81 4.77 -20.19 -12.10
C ASN A 81 3.85 -20.17 -10.86
N HIS A 82 2.56 -19.86 -11.02
CA HIS A 82 1.62 -19.59 -9.92
C HIS A 82 1.55 -20.73 -8.90
N GLU A 83 1.50 -21.99 -9.34
CA GLU A 83 1.44 -23.13 -8.42
C GLU A 83 2.68 -23.22 -7.51
N LYS A 84 3.86 -23.06 -8.12
CA LYS A 84 5.14 -23.09 -7.39
C LYS A 84 5.20 -21.94 -6.39
N TYR A 85 4.84 -20.73 -6.83
CA TYR A 85 4.82 -19.56 -5.96
C TYR A 85 3.81 -19.71 -4.83
N PHE A 86 2.59 -20.16 -5.12
CA PHE A 86 1.58 -20.40 -4.11
C PHE A 86 2.09 -21.39 -3.06
N LYS A 87 2.59 -22.57 -3.46
CA LYS A 87 3.08 -23.58 -2.52
C LYS A 87 4.24 -23.09 -1.64
N THR A 88 5.14 -22.29 -2.19
CA THR A 88 6.28 -21.73 -1.46
C THR A 88 5.85 -20.59 -0.53
N TYR A 89 5.15 -19.58 -1.05
CA TYR A 89 4.81 -18.37 -0.30
C TYR A 89 3.67 -18.59 0.69
N PHE A 90 2.79 -19.57 0.46
CA PHE A 90 1.76 -19.94 1.43
C PHE A 90 2.36 -20.41 2.77
N LYS A 91 3.50 -21.13 2.74
CA LYS A 91 4.23 -21.51 3.96
C LYS A 91 4.81 -20.30 4.68
N TYR A 92 5.43 -19.39 3.93
CA TYR A 92 6.00 -18.16 4.51
C TYR A 92 4.92 -17.23 5.07
N TRP A 93 3.75 -17.20 4.45
CA TRP A 93 2.63 -16.43 4.95
C TRP A 93 2.20 -16.88 6.36
N PHE A 94 2.08 -18.19 6.60
CA PHE A 94 1.80 -18.71 7.96
C PHE A 94 2.92 -18.40 8.96
N LEU A 95 4.18 -18.49 8.53
CA LEU A 95 5.32 -18.12 9.38
C LEU A 95 5.24 -16.64 9.81
N LEU A 96 4.95 -15.74 8.86
CA LEU A 96 4.82 -14.31 9.11
C LEU A 96 3.59 -13.98 9.95
N LEU A 97 2.48 -14.71 9.79
CA LEU A 97 1.32 -14.60 10.69
C LEU A 97 1.68 -14.97 12.13
N GLY A 98 2.42 -16.06 12.33
CA GLY A 98 2.89 -16.45 13.65
C GLY A 98 3.81 -15.39 14.27
N LEU A 99 4.72 -14.83 13.46
CA LEU A 99 5.59 -13.74 13.89
C LEU A 99 4.79 -12.48 14.29
N MET A 100 3.79 -12.10 13.50
CA MET A 100 2.90 -10.98 13.80
C MET A 100 2.16 -11.19 15.12
N PHE A 101 1.59 -12.37 15.34
CA PHE A 101 0.93 -12.71 16.61
C PHE A 101 1.89 -12.61 17.80
N LEU A 102 3.11 -13.14 17.64
CA LEU A 102 4.15 -13.06 18.67
C LEU A 102 4.55 -11.61 18.97
N SER A 103 4.81 -10.81 17.93
CA SER A 103 5.15 -9.39 18.06
C SER A 103 4.05 -8.62 18.79
N ASN A 104 2.79 -8.79 18.40
CA ASN A 104 1.66 -8.13 19.06
C ASN A 104 1.51 -8.57 20.52
N SER A 105 1.79 -9.84 20.83
CA SER A 105 1.76 -10.35 22.21
C SER A 105 2.86 -9.72 23.07
N ILE A 106 4.07 -9.54 22.51
CA ILE A 106 5.18 -8.86 23.20
C ILE A 106 4.84 -7.39 23.44
N ILE A 107 4.30 -6.68 22.44
CA ILE A 107 3.86 -5.28 22.58
C ILE A 107 2.83 -5.16 23.70
N LEU A 108 1.82 -6.05 23.72
CA LEU A 108 0.80 -6.06 24.76
C LEU A 108 1.39 -6.27 26.17
N LEU A 109 2.39 -7.14 26.31
CA LEU A 109 3.09 -7.37 27.57
C LEU A 109 3.83 -6.11 28.02
N ILE A 110 4.55 -5.46 27.11
CA ILE A 110 5.28 -4.22 27.39
C ILE A 110 4.31 -3.11 27.80
N MET A 111 3.20 -2.91 27.09
CA MET A 111 2.21 -1.89 27.40
C MET A 111 1.60 -2.09 28.80
N LYS A 112 1.26 -3.34 29.15
CA LYS A 112 0.79 -3.69 30.50
C LYS A 112 1.84 -3.38 31.56
N PHE A 113 3.11 -3.64 31.29
CA PHE A 113 4.21 -3.35 32.22
C PHE A 113 4.43 -1.84 32.41
N VAL A 114 4.34 -1.05 31.34
CA VAL A 114 4.52 0.41 31.36
C VAL A 114 3.29 1.16 31.90
N GLY A 115 2.16 0.46 32.12
CA GLY A 115 0.94 1.04 32.66
C GLY A 115 0.12 1.84 31.64
N THR A 116 0.48 1.76 30.36
CA THR A 116 -0.34 2.30 29.27
C THR A 116 -1.45 1.29 28.97
N GLY A 117 -2.72 1.72 29.02
CA GLY A 117 -3.86 0.83 28.77
C GLY A 117 -3.76 0.08 27.43
N THR A 118 -4.41 -1.07 27.33
CA THR A 118 -4.39 -1.89 26.11
C THR A 118 -5.46 -1.39 25.15
N SER A 119 -5.09 -0.60 24.15
CA SER A 119 -5.97 -0.24 23.04
C SER A 119 -5.81 -1.22 21.87
N LEU A 120 -6.84 -1.28 21.02
CA LEU A 120 -6.72 -1.91 19.71
C LEU A 120 -5.62 -1.19 18.90
N PRO A 121 -4.91 -1.90 18.02
CA PRO A 121 -4.06 -1.25 17.02
C PRO A 121 -4.89 -0.25 16.20
N GLU A 122 -4.41 0.98 16.09
CA GLU A 122 -5.11 2.10 15.44
C GLU A 122 -5.54 1.77 14.00
N ASN A 123 -4.69 1.04 13.27
CA ASN A 123 -4.99 0.56 11.92
C ASN A 123 -6.17 -0.44 11.88
N GLU A 124 -6.31 -1.31 12.88
CA GLU A 124 -7.44 -2.23 12.98
C GLU A 124 -8.72 -1.50 13.37
N GLU A 125 -8.62 -0.54 14.31
CA GLU A 125 -9.75 0.28 14.74
C GLU A 125 -10.33 1.11 13.58
N LEU A 126 -9.46 1.76 12.79
CA LEU A 126 -9.87 2.56 11.64
C LEU A 126 -10.53 1.73 10.53
N ILE A 127 -9.98 0.54 10.21
CA ILE A 127 -10.62 -0.36 9.25
C ILE A 127 -11.99 -0.81 9.78
N ARG A 128 -12.09 -1.16 11.07
CA ARG A 128 -13.35 -1.60 11.66
C ARG A 128 -14.42 -0.51 11.67
N SER A 129 -14.06 0.71 12.07
CA SER A 129 -15.01 1.84 12.10
C SER A 129 -15.50 2.20 10.70
N ASN A 130 -14.59 2.29 9.72
CA ASN A 130 -14.94 2.55 8.33
C ASN A 130 -15.76 1.41 7.71
N PHE A 131 -15.50 0.15 8.10
CA PHE A 131 -16.26 -1.00 7.59
C PHE A 131 -17.72 -0.96 8.04
N GLN A 132 -18.03 -0.41 9.22
CA GLN A 132 -19.43 -0.22 9.65
C GLN A 132 -20.17 0.83 8.81
N ILE A 133 -19.44 1.79 8.23
CA ILE A 133 -20.00 2.89 7.45
C ILE A 133 -20.16 2.50 5.97
N ALA A 134 -19.10 1.91 5.39
CA ALA A 134 -19.01 1.62 3.96
C ALA A 134 -18.35 0.26 3.70
N PRO A 135 -19.01 -0.86 4.05
CA PRO A 135 -18.39 -2.19 4.06
C PRO A 135 -17.85 -2.64 2.70
N ILE A 136 -18.60 -2.38 1.62
CA ILE A 136 -18.19 -2.75 0.26
C ILE A 136 -16.93 -1.97 -0.14
N TYR A 137 -16.87 -0.68 0.17
CA TYR A 137 -15.71 0.14 -0.15
C TYR A 137 -14.48 -0.25 0.65
N VAL A 138 -14.62 -0.44 1.97
CA VAL A 138 -13.50 -0.87 2.81
C VAL A 138 -13.00 -2.25 2.36
N TYR A 139 -13.89 -3.17 2.00
CA TYR A 139 -13.48 -4.47 1.46
C TYR A 139 -12.67 -4.30 0.16
N LEU A 140 -13.20 -3.59 -0.83
CA LEU A 140 -12.51 -3.41 -2.12
C LEU A 140 -11.19 -2.65 -1.96
N SER A 141 -11.19 -1.57 -1.18
CA SER A 141 -10.01 -0.73 -0.97
C SER A 141 -8.93 -1.45 -0.17
N SER A 142 -9.25 -2.03 0.98
CA SER A 142 -8.26 -2.65 1.87
C SER A 142 -7.85 -4.06 1.46
N VAL A 143 -8.73 -4.86 0.85
CA VAL A 143 -8.44 -6.27 0.51
C VAL A 143 -7.91 -6.43 -0.92
N LEU A 144 -8.32 -5.56 -1.86
CA LEU A 144 -7.92 -5.68 -3.26
C LEU A 144 -6.96 -4.57 -3.70
N ILE A 145 -7.36 -3.31 -3.53
CA ILE A 145 -6.60 -2.18 -4.08
C ILE A 145 -5.30 -1.96 -3.30
N ALA A 146 -5.37 -1.89 -1.96
CA ALA A 146 -4.23 -1.61 -1.11
C ALA A 146 -3.09 -2.63 -1.29
N PRO A 147 -3.31 -3.96 -1.29
CA PRO A 147 -2.22 -4.92 -1.48
C PRO A 147 -1.52 -4.78 -2.85
N ILE A 148 -2.28 -4.50 -3.92
CA ILE A 148 -1.69 -4.28 -5.25
C ILE A 148 -0.90 -2.97 -5.25
N MET A 149 -1.45 -1.90 -4.69
CA MET A 149 -0.78 -0.61 -4.58
C MET A 149 0.52 -0.72 -3.77
N GLU A 150 0.48 -1.38 -2.62
CA GLU A 150 1.63 -1.59 -1.75
C GLU A 150 2.75 -2.35 -2.47
N GLU A 151 2.41 -3.41 -3.20
CA GLU A 151 3.38 -4.18 -3.99
C GLU A 151 4.02 -3.33 -5.10
N LEU A 152 3.22 -2.49 -5.78
CA LEU A 152 3.72 -1.62 -6.85
C LEU A 152 4.61 -0.49 -6.32
N ILE A 153 4.22 0.16 -5.23
CA ILE A 153 4.91 1.32 -4.68
C ILE A 153 6.10 0.90 -3.81
N PHE A 154 5.86 0.09 -2.77
CA PHE A 154 6.87 -0.22 -1.76
C PHE A 154 7.78 -1.37 -2.14
N ARG A 155 7.34 -2.31 -2.99
CA ARG A 155 8.24 -3.36 -3.51
C ARG A 155 8.79 -2.99 -4.86
N ARG A 156 7.96 -2.91 -5.90
CA ARG A 156 8.45 -2.68 -7.27
C ARG A 156 9.11 -1.31 -7.43
N GLY A 157 8.49 -0.24 -6.92
CA GLY A 157 9.04 1.11 -6.96
C GLY A 157 10.41 1.20 -6.30
N ILE A 158 10.53 0.73 -5.05
CA ILE A 158 11.80 0.74 -4.30
C ILE A 158 12.82 -0.21 -4.95
N ARG A 159 12.42 -1.39 -5.44
CA ARG A 159 13.31 -2.35 -6.14
C ARG A 159 13.88 -1.80 -7.45
N ASN A 160 13.12 -0.91 -8.09
CA ASN A 160 13.60 -0.24 -9.29
C ASN A 160 14.75 0.73 -8.99
N ILE A 161 14.75 1.33 -7.80
CA ILE A 161 15.78 2.24 -7.28
C ILE A 161 16.95 1.46 -6.67
N ILE A 162 16.68 0.48 -5.79
CA ILE A 162 17.69 -0.26 -5.03
C ILE A 162 17.86 -1.67 -5.61
N LYS A 163 19.03 -1.94 -6.21
CA LYS A 163 19.33 -3.26 -6.81
C LYS A 163 19.92 -4.27 -5.83
N ASN A 164 20.59 -3.81 -4.77
CA ASN A 164 21.14 -4.70 -3.75
C ASN A 164 20.00 -5.35 -2.96
N ASN A 165 19.97 -6.68 -2.91
CA ASN A 165 18.87 -7.44 -2.30
C ASN A 165 18.70 -7.14 -0.81
N THR A 166 19.79 -7.16 -0.04
CA THR A 166 19.76 -6.94 1.41
C THR A 166 19.33 -5.52 1.74
N LEU A 167 19.93 -4.53 1.06
CA LEU A 167 19.57 -3.12 1.24
C LEU A 167 18.12 -2.86 0.86
N PHE A 168 17.64 -3.48 -0.24
CA PHE A 168 16.24 -3.39 -0.65
C PHE A 168 15.29 -3.91 0.43
N ILE A 169 15.55 -5.10 0.98
CA ILE A 169 14.70 -5.70 2.03
C ILE A 169 14.62 -4.78 3.25
N LEU A 170 15.77 -4.27 3.72
CA LEU A 170 15.82 -3.39 4.88
C LEU A 170 15.10 -2.06 4.63
N VAL A 171 15.40 -1.38 3.53
CA VAL A 171 14.82 -0.07 3.21
C VAL A 171 13.32 -0.17 2.93
N SER A 172 12.90 -1.17 2.14
CA SER A 172 11.48 -1.38 1.85
C SER A 172 10.69 -1.69 3.12
N GLY A 173 11.21 -2.59 3.97
CA GLY A 173 10.56 -2.94 5.25
C GLY A 173 10.49 -1.75 6.22
N PHE A 174 11.56 -0.98 6.36
CA PHE A 174 11.60 0.17 7.26
C PHE A 174 10.69 1.31 6.80
N ILE A 175 10.70 1.64 5.49
CA ILE A 175 9.79 2.65 4.93
C ILE A 175 8.33 2.19 5.10
N PHE A 176 8.02 0.94 4.74
CA PHE A 176 6.67 0.41 4.84
C PHE A 176 6.15 0.43 6.28
N GLY A 177 6.91 -0.13 7.23
CA GLY A 177 6.52 -0.15 8.64
C GLY A 177 6.51 1.25 9.25
N GLY A 178 7.48 2.10 8.93
CA GLY A 178 7.55 3.47 9.41
C GLY A 178 6.34 4.30 8.99
N LEU A 179 5.91 4.22 7.73
CA LEU A 179 4.73 4.94 7.25
C LEU A 179 3.47 4.52 8.00
N HIS A 180 3.32 3.23 8.32
CA HIS A 180 2.19 2.75 9.12
C HIS A 180 2.18 3.24 10.56
N VAL A 181 3.33 3.69 11.09
CA VAL A 181 3.43 4.28 12.45
C VAL A 181 3.26 5.79 12.38
N PHE A 182 3.94 6.46 11.45
CA PHE A 182 3.95 7.93 11.37
C PHE A 182 2.67 8.51 10.75
N LEU A 183 2.03 7.78 9.83
CA LEU A 183 0.83 8.24 9.14
C LEU A 183 -0.47 7.61 9.67
N ALA A 184 -0.40 6.79 10.73
CA ALA A 184 -1.58 6.17 11.35
C ALA A 184 -2.65 7.21 11.73
N GLY A 185 -2.22 8.37 12.23
CA GLY A 185 -3.11 9.48 12.61
C GLY A 185 -3.46 10.48 11.50
N MET A 186 -3.06 10.25 10.24
CA MET A 186 -3.25 11.20 9.12
C MET A 186 -4.21 10.70 8.02
N GLN A 187 -4.79 9.50 8.16
CA GLN A 187 -5.79 9.02 7.21
C GLN A 187 -7.15 9.63 7.56
N THR A 188 -7.49 10.72 6.87
CA THR A 188 -8.79 11.38 6.98
C THR A 188 -9.91 10.45 6.48
N PRO A 189 -11.10 10.52 7.09
CA PRO A 189 -12.29 9.78 6.66
C PRO A 189 -12.85 10.25 5.31
#